data_AF-A0A091KC94-F1
#
_entry.id   AF-A0A091KC94-F1
#
_cell.length_a   1.000
_cell.length_b   1.000
_cell.length_c   1.000
_cell.angle_alpha   90.00
_cell.angle_beta   90.00
_cell.angle_gamma   90.00
#
_symmetry.space_group_name_H-M   'P 1'
#
loop_
_entity.id
_entity.type
_entity.pdbx_description
1 polymer ?
#
loop_
_entity_poly.entity_id
_entity_poly.type
_entity_poly.pdbx_seq_one_letter_code
_entity_poly.pdbx_strand_id
1 'polypeptide(L)'
;RIPWFQYPIIYDIRARPRKISSPTGSKDLQMVNISLRVLTRPNAAELPSMYQRLGLDYEERVLPSIVNEVLKSVVAKFNASQLITQRAQVSLLIRRELTERAKDFSLILDDVAITELSFSREYTAAVEAKQVAQQEAQRAQFLVEKAKQEQKQKIVQAEGEATAAKMIS
;
A
#
# COMPACT_ATOMS: atom_id res chain seq x y z
N ARG A 1 -0.34 54.18 -24.21
CA ARG A 1 -0.64 52.81 -23.72
C ARG A 1 -0.48 51.86 -24.89
N ILE A 2 0.68 51.21 -25.03
CA ILE A 2 0.96 50.27 -26.13
C ILE A 2 0.34 48.93 -25.75
N PRO A 3 -0.64 48.38 -26.49
CA PRO A 3 -1.45 47.27 -26.00
C PRO A 3 -0.79 45.88 -26.08
N TRP A 4 0.45 45.75 -26.53
CA TRP A 4 0.96 44.48 -27.08
C TRP A 4 2.25 43.91 -26.44
N PHE A 5 2.76 44.47 -25.35
CA PHE A 5 3.86 43.82 -24.62
C PHE A 5 3.30 42.79 -23.64
N GLN A 6 3.29 41.51 -24.06
CA GLN A 6 3.04 40.39 -23.17
C GLN A 6 4.37 39.99 -22.52
N TYR A 7 4.45 40.05 -21.19
CA TYR A 7 5.63 39.57 -20.48
C TYR A 7 5.67 38.04 -20.55
N PRO A 8 6.86 37.43 -20.76
CA PRO A 8 6.99 35.99 -20.78
C PRO A 8 6.66 35.43 -19.39
N ILE A 9 5.75 34.45 -19.36
CA ILE A 9 5.45 33.71 -18.15
C ILE A 9 6.45 32.57 -18.04
N ILE A 10 7.32 32.67 -17.04
CA ILE A 10 8.39 31.70 -16.83
C ILE A 10 7.80 30.47 -16.12
N TYR A 11 7.89 29.32 -16.77
CA TYR A 11 7.50 28.03 -16.20
C TYR A 11 8.74 27.23 -15.80
N ASP A 12 8.72 26.69 -14.59
CA ASP A 12 9.69 25.67 -14.18
C ASP A 12 9.17 24.29 -14.58
N ILE A 13 9.94 23.59 -15.40
CA ILE A 13 9.63 22.24 -15.91
C ILE A 13 10.36 21.13 -15.15
N ARG A 14 11.08 21.48 -14.07
CA ARG A 14 11.80 20.51 -13.25
C ARG A 14 10.84 19.67 -12.42
N ALA A 15 11.21 18.41 -12.21
CA ALA A 15 10.49 17.52 -11.33
C ALA A 15 10.53 18.04 -9.89
N ARG A 16 9.35 18.20 -9.29
CA ARG A 16 9.20 18.65 -7.91
C ARG A 16 8.51 17.57 -7.08
N PRO A 17 9.08 17.19 -5.92
CA PRO A 17 8.42 16.24 -5.04
C PRO A 17 7.32 16.95 -4.25
N ARG A 18 6.14 16.36 -4.20
CA ARG A 18 5.07 16.76 -3.28
C ARG A 18 4.59 15.58 -2.45
N LYS A 19 4.34 15.84 -1.17
CA LYS A 19 3.72 14.88 -0.25
C LYS A 19 2.26 15.27 -0.07
N ILE A 20 1.37 14.33 -0.33
CA ILE A 20 -0.09 14.51 -0.22
C ILE A 20 -0.60 13.40 0.69
N SER A 21 -1.36 13.77 1.71
CA SER A 21 -1.99 12.85 2.66
C SER A 21 -3.50 12.92 2.50
N SER A 22 -4.16 11.77 2.53
CA SER A 22 -5.61 11.69 2.37
C SER A 22 -6.22 10.57 3.21
N PRO A 23 -7.22 10.89 4.06
CA PRO A 23 -8.00 9.87 4.73
C PRO A 23 -8.95 9.20 3.72
N THR A 24 -8.89 7.87 3.65
CA THR A 24 -9.65 7.07 2.69
C THR A 24 -10.25 5.83 3.37
N GLY A 25 -11.45 5.46 2.96
CA GLY A 25 -12.11 4.22 3.42
C GLY A 25 -11.67 3.01 2.59
N SER A 26 -11.35 1.90 3.25
CA SER A 26 -11.10 0.60 2.61
C SER A 26 -12.40 -0.13 2.28
N LYS A 27 -12.29 -1.28 1.59
CA LYS A 27 -13.41 -2.16 1.23
C LYS A 27 -14.21 -2.64 2.44
N ASP A 28 -13.54 -2.85 3.57
CA ASP A 28 -14.11 -3.28 4.85
C ASP A 28 -14.52 -2.10 5.75
N LEU A 29 -14.73 -0.92 5.16
CA LEU A 29 -15.18 0.31 5.84
C LEU A 29 -14.23 0.80 6.93
N GLN A 30 -12.94 0.46 6.85
CA GLN A 30 -11.93 0.98 7.77
C GLN A 30 -11.33 2.28 7.26
N MET A 31 -11.17 3.24 8.16
CA MET A 31 -10.51 4.50 7.86
C MET A 31 -9.00 4.28 7.86
N VAL A 32 -8.37 4.60 6.72
CA VAL A 32 -6.93 4.51 6.51
C VAL A 32 -6.41 5.88 6.12
N ASN A 33 -5.33 6.32 6.76
CA ASN A 33 -4.62 7.52 6.33
C ASN A 33 -3.41 7.11 5.48
N ILE A 34 -3.40 7.57 4.24
CA ILE A 34 -2.35 7.23 3.28
C ILE A 34 -1.65 8.52 2.86
N SER A 35 -0.33 8.52 2.99
CA SER A 35 0.53 9.59 2.50
C SER A 35 1.30 9.10 1.27
N LEU A 36 1.16 9.83 0.17
CA LEU A 36 1.88 9.61 -1.07
C LEU A 36 2.91 10.71 -1.31
N ARG A 37 4.08 10.32 -1.79
CA ARG A 37 5.05 11.22 -2.44
C ARG A 37 4.91 11.06 -3.95
N VAL A 38 4.67 12.16 -4.63
CA VAL A 38 4.53 12.23 -6.08
C VAL A 38 5.60 13.18 -6.61
N LEU A 39 6.40 12.74 -7.59
CA LEU A 39 7.30 13.61 -8.34
C LEU A 39 6.63 13.96 -9.65
N THR A 40 6.39 15.25 -9.83
CA THR A 40 5.63 15.75 -10.97
C THR A 40 6.38 16.84 -11.70
N ARG A 41 6.18 16.89 -13.01
CA ARG A 41 6.60 17.98 -13.87
C ARG A 41 5.56 18.23 -14.97
N PRO A 42 5.42 19.47 -15.44
CA PRO A 42 4.54 19.78 -16.55
C PRO A 42 5.15 19.30 -17.87
N ASN A 43 4.30 18.90 -18.82
CA ASN A 43 4.74 18.53 -20.16
C ASN A 43 5.11 19.78 -20.97
N ALA A 44 6.40 19.94 -21.32
CA ALA A 44 6.90 21.09 -22.06
C ALA A 44 6.18 21.33 -23.40
N ALA A 45 5.75 20.27 -24.09
CA ALA A 45 5.07 20.37 -25.38
C ALA A 45 3.64 20.93 -25.25
N GLU A 46 2.98 20.73 -24.11
CA GLU A 46 1.58 21.09 -23.89
C GLU A 46 1.39 22.26 -22.92
N LEU A 47 2.49 22.87 -22.47
CA LEU A 47 2.53 24.00 -21.53
C LEU A 47 1.55 25.13 -21.88
N PRO A 48 1.44 25.61 -23.14
CA PRO A 48 0.50 26.69 -23.46
C PRO A 48 -0.96 26.30 -23.19
N SER A 49 -1.34 25.07 -23.55
CA SER A 49 -2.70 24.56 -23.32
C SER A 49 -2.98 24.32 -21.84
N MET A 50 -1.96 23.89 -21.09
CA MET A 50 -2.04 23.66 -19.66
C MET A 50 -2.23 24.98 -18.93
N TYR A 51 -1.44 26.01 -19.27
CA TYR A 51 -1.54 27.34 -18.66
C TYR A 51 -2.91 27.97 -18.87
N GLN A 52 -3.48 27.90 -20.08
CA GLN A 52 -4.82 28.43 -20.36
C GLN A 52 -5.91 27.75 -19.53
N ARG A 53 -5.79 26.44 -19.28
CA ARG A 53 -6.80 25.65 -18.56
C ARG A 53 -6.65 25.71 -17.03
N LEU A 54 -5.41 25.67 -16.55
CA LEU A 54 -5.10 25.43 -15.14
C LEU A 54 -4.44 26.61 -14.44
N GLY A 55 -3.87 27.56 -15.18
CA GLY A 55 -3.07 28.65 -14.62
C GLY A 55 -1.74 28.18 -14.04
N LEU A 56 -1.05 29.09 -13.32
CA LEU A 56 0.24 28.81 -12.67
C LEU A 56 0.11 27.86 -11.46
N ASP A 57 -1.06 27.84 -10.82
CA ASP A 57 -1.31 27.08 -9.59
C ASP A 57 -1.78 25.64 -9.85
N TYR A 58 -1.44 25.10 -11.02
CA TYR A 58 -1.87 23.77 -11.46
C TYR A 58 -1.46 22.67 -10.45
N GLU A 59 -0.28 22.79 -9.83
CA GLU A 59 0.21 21.81 -8.84
C GLU A 59 -0.66 21.77 -7.59
N GLU A 60 -1.12 22.93 -7.10
CA GLU A 60 -1.89 23.02 -5.86
C GLU A 60 -3.35 22.62 -6.06
N ARG A 61 -3.89 22.91 -7.24
CA ARG A 61 -5.29 22.63 -7.53
C ARG A 61 -5.52 21.21 -8.04
N VAL A 62 -4.67 20.74 -8.95
CA VAL A 62 -4.91 19.47 -9.66
C VAL A 62 -4.37 18.29 -8.88
N LEU A 63 -3.13 18.36 -8.36
CA LEU A 63 -2.48 17.20 -7.75
C LEU A 63 -3.26 16.63 -6.57
N PRO A 64 -3.72 17.42 -5.58
CA PRO A 64 -4.52 16.87 -4.48
C PRO A 64 -5.83 16.27 -4.96
N SER A 65 -6.47 16.87 -5.97
CA SER A 65 -7.74 16.38 -6.52
C SER A 65 -7.59 15.00 -7.16
N ILE A 66 -6.66 14.84 -8.10
CA ILE A 66 -6.44 13.55 -8.79
C ILE A 66 -5.93 12.48 -7.83
N VAL A 67 -5.06 12.86 -6.88
CA VAL A 67 -4.53 11.92 -5.89
C VAL A 67 -5.63 11.42 -4.97
N ASN A 68 -6.50 12.30 -4.48
CA ASN A 68 -7.62 11.93 -3.63
C ASN A 68 -8.64 11.05 -4.36
N GLU A 69 -8.94 11.35 -5.63
CA GLU A 69 -9.83 10.53 -6.47
C GLU A 69 -9.27 9.12 -6.65
N VAL A 70 -8.01 9.00 -7.08
CA VAL A 70 -7.35 7.72 -7.34
C VAL A 70 -7.17 6.92 -6.05
N LEU A 71 -6.73 7.56 -4.96
CA LEU A 71 -6.62 6.89 -3.66
C LEU A 71 -7.96 6.29 -3.23
N LYS A 72 -9.06 7.06 -3.30
CA LYS A 72 -10.40 6.56 -2.97
C LYS A 72 -10.83 5.41 -3.86
N SER A 73 -10.61 5.51 -5.17
CA SER A 73 -10.91 4.44 -6.15
C SER A 73 -10.16 3.15 -5.86
N VAL A 74 -8.85 3.25 -5.63
CA VAL A 74 -7.99 2.07 -5.45
C VAL A 74 -8.22 1.44 -4.09
N VAL A 75 -8.20 2.22 -3.02
CA VAL A 75 -8.27 1.71 -1.64
C VAL A 75 -9.62 1.05 -1.36
N ALA A 76 -10.71 1.54 -1.97
CA ALA A 76 -12.03 0.91 -1.87
C ALA A 76 -12.09 -0.52 -2.45
N LYS A 77 -11.13 -0.90 -3.31
CA LYS A 77 -11.05 -2.26 -3.90
C LYS A 77 -10.37 -3.27 -2.97
N PHE A 78 -9.59 -2.81 -1.97
CA PHE A 78 -8.78 -3.65 -1.09
C PHE A 78 -9.26 -3.60 0.37
N ASN A 79 -9.10 -4.71 1.08
CA ASN A 79 -9.30 -4.74 2.53
C ASN A 79 -8.11 -4.10 3.25
N ALA A 80 -8.32 -3.58 4.47
CA ALA A 80 -7.26 -2.98 5.27
C ALA A 80 -6.03 -3.89 5.47
N SER A 81 -6.24 -5.20 5.69
CA SER A 81 -5.16 -6.19 5.80
C SER A 81 -4.36 -6.39 4.50
N GLN A 82 -5.00 -6.24 3.35
CA GLN A 82 -4.36 -6.37 2.03
C GLN A 82 -3.50 -5.16 1.70
N LEU A 83 -3.85 -3.97 2.19
CA LEU A 83 -3.03 -2.77 2.01
C LEU A 83 -1.65 -2.89 2.66
N ILE A 84 -1.56 -3.65 3.77
CA ILE A 84 -0.30 -3.98 4.44
C ILE A 84 0.45 -5.07 3.67
N THR A 85 -0.21 -6.20 3.42
CA THR A 85 0.43 -7.40 2.87
C THR A 85 0.78 -7.28 1.38
N GLN A 86 -0.06 -6.60 0.59
CA GLN A 86 0.07 -6.45 -0.87
C GLN A 86 0.43 -5.01 -1.28
N ARG A 87 1.16 -4.29 -0.42
CA ARG A 87 1.53 -2.88 -0.62
C ARG A 87 2.18 -2.61 -1.99
N ALA A 88 3.02 -3.52 -2.49
CA ALA A 88 3.67 -3.38 -3.78
C ALA A 88 2.66 -3.38 -4.96
N GLN A 89 1.67 -4.27 -4.91
CA GLN A 89 0.62 -4.36 -5.91
C GLN A 89 -0.27 -3.11 -5.89
N VAL A 90 -0.65 -2.65 -4.69
CA VAL A 90 -1.43 -1.42 -4.51
C VAL A 90 -0.65 -0.21 -5.04
N SER A 91 0.64 -0.10 -4.74
CA SER A 91 1.49 0.99 -5.22
C SER A 91 1.61 1.02 -6.75
N LEU A 92 1.73 -0.16 -7.40
CA LEU A 92 1.76 -0.26 -8.86
C LEU A 92 0.44 0.21 -9.48
N LEU A 93 -0.69 -0.19 -8.87
CA LEU A 93 -2.02 0.13 -9.35
C LEU A 93 -2.30 1.63 -9.21
N ILE A 94 -1.96 2.24 -8.06
CA ILE A 94 -2.03 3.69 -7.83
C ILE A 94 -1.18 4.41 -8.87
N ARG A 95 0.08 3.99 -9.09
CA ARG A 95 0.95 4.63 -10.08
C ARG A 95 0.32 4.62 -11.46
N ARG A 96 -0.25 3.49 -11.88
CA ARG A 96 -0.90 3.35 -13.19
C ARG A 96 -2.12 4.27 -13.32
N GLU A 97 -3.08 4.19 -12.38
CA GLU A 97 -4.30 5.02 -12.44
C GLU A 97 -3.96 6.52 -12.36
N LEU A 98 -3.00 6.91 -11.50
CA LEU A 98 -2.59 8.30 -11.35
C LEU A 98 -1.86 8.82 -12.60
N THR A 99 -1.03 7.98 -13.24
CA THR A 99 -0.33 8.36 -14.49
C THR A 99 -1.31 8.57 -15.63
N GLU A 100 -2.32 7.71 -15.78
CA GLU A 100 -3.35 7.90 -16.80
C GLU A 100 -4.15 9.18 -16.53
N ARG A 101 -4.55 9.44 -15.28
CA ARG A 101 -5.26 10.67 -14.92
C ARG A 101 -4.42 11.94 -15.08
N ALA A 102 -3.13 11.88 -14.83
CA ALA A 102 -2.25 13.04 -14.96
C ALA A 102 -2.09 13.50 -16.42
N LYS A 103 -2.20 12.58 -17.40
CA LYS A 103 -2.13 12.89 -18.83
C LYS A 103 -3.26 13.82 -19.28
N ASP A 104 -4.47 13.66 -18.75
CA ASP A 104 -5.63 14.53 -19.04
C ASP A 104 -5.32 16.02 -18.74
N PHE A 105 -4.45 16.25 -17.77
CA PHE A 105 -4.01 17.57 -17.31
C PHE A 105 -2.64 18.01 -17.85
N SER A 106 -2.07 17.27 -18.82
CA SER A 106 -0.74 17.54 -19.37
C SER A 106 0.39 17.50 -18.33
N LEU A 107 0.23 16.67 -17.30
CA LEU A 107 1.21 16.45 -16.24
C LEU A 107 1.92 15.10 -16.42
N ILE A 108 3.23 15.10 -16.16
CA ILE A 108 4.06 13.90 -16.18
C ILE A 108 4.43 13.56 -14.74
N LEU A 109 4.17 12.31 -14.36
CA LEU A 109 4.57 11.75 -13.08
C LEU A 109 5.84 10.93 -13.31
N ASP A 110 6.97 11.38 -12.78
CA ASP A 110 8.24 10.65 -12.89
C ASP A 110 8.32 9.52 -11.84
N ASP A 111 7.75 9.75 -10.64
CA ASP A 111 7.71 8.75 -9.57
C ASP A 111 6.49 8.93 -8.65
N VAL A 112 5.94 7.83 -8.16
CA VAL A 112 4.81 7.79 -7.22
C VAL A 112 5.07 6.69 -6.20
N ALA A 113 5.19 7.09 -4.94
CA ALA A 113 5.50 6.17 -3.84
C ALA A 113 4.62 6.44 -2.62
N ILE A 114 4.09 5.37 -2.03
CA ILE A 114 3.47 5.45 -0.71
C ILE A 114 4.58 5.70 0.32
N THR A 115 4.50 6.77 1.09
CA THR A 115 5.46 7.06 2.17
C THR A 115 5.00 6.50 3.50
N GLU A 116 3.74 6.72 3.84
CA GLU A 116 3.18 6.33 5.14
C GLU A 116 1.78 5.76 4.94
N LEU A 117 1.46 4.76 5.73
CA LEU A 117 0.15 4.13 5.74
C LEU A 117 -0.19 3.82 7.20
N SER A 118 -1.20 4.49 7.73
CA SER A 118 -1.62 4.35 9.12
C SER A 118 -3.12 4.01 9.20
N PHE A 119 -3.44 3.19 10.19
CA PHE A 119 -4.81 2.78 10.52
C PHE A 119 -5.23 3.40 11.85
N SER A 120 -6.51 3.28 12.19
CA SER A 120 -6.96 3.60 13.55
C SER A 120 -6.19 2.78 14.59
N ARG A 121 -5.98 3.36 15.78
CA ARG A 121 -5.20 2.70 16.85
C ARG A 121 -5.88 1.43 17.31
N GLU A 122 -7.21 1.46 17.37
CA GLU A 122 -8.08 0.35 17.76
C GLU A 122 -7.95 -0.82 16.77
N TYR A 123 -7.88 -0.54 15.47
CA TYR A 123 -7.71 -1.58 14.45
C TYR A 123 -6.32 -2.20 14.50
N THR A 124 -5.28 -1.38 14.65
CA THR A 124 -3.90 -1.88 14.80
C THR A 124 -3.78 -2.80 16.01
N ALA A 125 -4.32 -2.39 17.16
CA ALA A 125 -4.34 -3.20 18.38
C ALA A 125 -5.13 -4.51 18.21
N ALA A 126 -6.28 -4.47 17.54
CA ALA A 126 -7.08 -5.67 17.29
C ALA A 126 -6.38 -6.66 16.34
N VAL A 127 -5.68 -6.16 15.32
CA VAL A 127 -4.89 -6.99 14.39
C VAL A 127 -3.70 -7.62 15.09
N GLU A 128 -2.96 -6.86 15.90
CA GLU A 128 -1.86 -7.39 16.69
C GLU A 128 -2.34 -8.47 17.68
N ALA A 129 -3.42 -8.21 18.42
CA ALA A 129 -4.02 -9.18 19.33
C ALA A 129 -4.44 -10.46 18.60
N LYS A 130 -5.04 -10.33 17.41
CA LYS A 130 -5.41 -11.49 16.57
C LYS A 130 -4.19 -12.26 16.11
N GLN A 131 -3.10 -11.59 15.73
CA GLN A 131 -1.85 -12.25 15.34
C GLN A 131 -1.23 -13.03 16.51
N VAL A 132 -1.22 -12.43 17.71
CA VAL A 132 -0.72 -13.10 18.92
C VAL A 132 -1.56 -14.35 19.23
N ALA A 133 -2.88 -14.23 19.25
CA ALA A 133 -3.78 -15.37 19.49
C ALA A 133 -3.62 -16.47 18.44
N GLN A 134 -3.43 -16.12 17.16
CA GLN A 134 -3.17 -17.10 16.10
C GLN A 134 -1.81 -17.80 16.28
N GLN A 135 -0.76 -17.08 16.66
CA GLN A 135 0.54 -17.69 16.96
C GLN A 135 0.48 -18.61 18.17
N GLU A 136 -0.22 -18.22 19.23
CA GLU A 136 -0.41 -19.05 20.42
C GLU A 136 -1.17 -20.33 20.09
N ALA A 137 -2.25 -20.24 19.30
CA ALA A 137 -3.00 -21.41 18.85
C ALA A 137 -2.13 -22.35 18.00
N GLN A 138 -1.32 -21.82 17.07
CA GLN A 138 -0.38 -22.61 16.28
C GLN A 138 0.67 -23.31 17.15
N ARG A 139 1.22 -22.61 18.15
CA ARG A 139 2.17 -23.19 19.11
C ARG A 139 1.54 -24.31 19.93
N ALA A 140 0.31 -24.12 20.41
CA ALA A 140 -0.42 -25.13 21.16
C ALA A 140 -0.69 -26.38 20.31
N GLN A 141 -1.10 -26.21 19.04
CA GLN A 141 -1.27 -27.32 18.10
C GLN A 141 0.05 -28.06 17.86
N PHE A 142 1.15 -27.34 17.66
CA PHE A 142 2.47 -27.96 17.47
C PHE A 142 2.93 -28.74 18.70
N LEU A 143 2.66 -28.23 19.91
CA LEU A 143 2.99 -28.92 21.15
C LEU A 143 2.18 -30.20 21.34
N VAL A 144 0.88 -30.17 21.02
CA VAL A 144 0.02 -31.37 21.03
C VAL A 144 0.48 -32.38 20.00
N GLU A 145 0.83 -31.95 18.79
CA GLU A 145 1.31 -32.85 17.74
C GLU A 145 2.66 -33.47 18.13
N LYS A 146 3.58 -32.67 18.67
CA LYS A 146 4.86 -33.17 19.21
C LYS A 146 4.64 -34.23 20.30
N ALA A 147 3.73 -33.99 21.25
CA ALA A 147 3.41 -34.94 22.30
C ALA A 147 2.84 -36.27 21.76
N LYS A 148 1.98 -36.20 20.73
CA LYS A 148 1.46 -37.40 20.04
C LYS A 148 2.56 -38.18 19.31
N GLN A 149 3.49 -37.49 18.64
CA GLN A 149 4.61 -38.13 17.96
C GLN A 149 5.56 -38.81 18.95
N GLU A 150 5.91 -38.13 20.05
CA GLU A 150 6.72 -38.71 21.13
C GLU A 150 6.05 -39.93 21.76
N GLN A 151 4.73 -39.90 21.97
CA GLN A 151 3.98 -41.05 22.48
C GLN A 151 4.05 -42.24 21.52
N LYS A 152 3.81 -42.03 20.22
CA LYS A 152 3.91 -43.09 19.21
C LYS A 152 5.32 -43.67 19.16
N GLN A 153 6.34 -42.81 19.23
CA GLN A 153 7.74 -43.24 19.22
C GLN A 153 8.08 -44.14 20.41
N LYS A 154 7.60 -43.79 21.62
CA LYS A 154 7.76 -44.62 22.82
C LYS A 154 7.06 -45.98 22.72
N ILE A 155 5.84 -46.02 22.16
CA ILE A 155 5.09 -47.28 21.98
C ILE A 155 5.84 -48.20 21.01
N VAL A 156 6.23 -47.69 19.85
CA VAL A 156 6.97 -48.46 18.83
C VAL A 156 8.30 -48.97 19.39
N GLN A 157 9.00 -48.16 20.19
CA GLN A 157 10.24 -48.58 20.83
C GLN A 157 10.03 -49.70 21.86
N ALA A 158 9.01 -49.58 22.72
CA ALA A 158 8.67 -50.63 23.68
C ALA A 158 8.23 -51.95 23.02
N GLU A 159 7.47 -51.89 21.93
CA GLU A 159 7.11 -53.08 21.14
C GLU A 159 8.34 -53.72 20.47
N GLY A 160 9.25 -52.89 19.94
CA GLY A 160 10.52 -53.36 19.38
C GLY A 160 11.38 -54.09 20.42
N GLU A 161 11.51 -53.52 21.62
CA GLU A 161 12.24 -54.13 22.74
C GLU A 161 11.59 -55.44 23.22
N ALA A 162 10.26 -55.47 23.36
CA ALA A 162 9.54 -56.68 23.76
C ALA A 162 9.68 -57.82 22.74
N THR A 163 9.66 -57.49 21.44
CA THR A 163 9.84 -58.47 20.36
C THR A 163 11.28 -59.00 20.33
N ALA A 164 12.27 -58.12 20.52
CA ALA A 164 13.67 -58.52 20.61
C ALA A 164 13.93 -59.42 21.83
N ALA A 165 13.38 -59.09 23.00
CA ALA A 165 13.51 -59.91 24.21
C ALA A 165 12.90 -61.32 24.03
N LYS A 166 11.78 -61.45 23.33
CA LYS A 166 11.17 -62.74 23.01
C LYS A 166 12.00 -63.59 22.03
N MET A 167 12.78 -62.98 21.14
CA MET A 167 13.64 -63.73 20.19
C MET A 167 14.93 -64.28 20.81
N ILE A 168 15.34 -63.74 21.97
CA ILE A 168 16.57 -64.15 22.67
C ILE A 168 16.29 -65.24 23.72
N SER A 169 15.03 -65.40 24.16
CA SER A 169 14.55 -66.47 25.04
C SER A 169 14.24 -67.76 24.28
#